data_AF-A0A6G2HJM0-F1
#
_entry.id   AF-A0A6G2HJM0-F1
#
_cell.length_a   1.000
_cell.length_b   1.000
_cell.length_c   1.000
_cell.angle_alpha   90.00
_cell.angle_beta   90.00
_cell.angle_gamma   90.00
#
_symmetry.space_group_name_H-M   'P 1'
#
loop_
_entity.id
_entity.type
_entity.pdbx_description
1 polymer ?
#
loop_
_entity_poly.entity_id
_entity_poly.type
_entity_poly.pdbx_seq_one_letter_code
_entity_poly.pdbx_strand_id
1 'polypeptide(L)'
;MTSSDVVAAVPAPRAVLGRVPTGETLSRELAAAARSLGQRSSVAAELAAVHGTLETVEVGAVDLSGPRERLAAATGEEERLKERVAAARGDVRARREIGADADATLETLEAAAAELAAVQTERLAAEQALSRARERATAARDSRERRLRLRDRLENRRRDARAELAEELYPRFRAALSAVPGGDPHDAGDAPSAYSGPSLAASLAAVRVADLDGPVALSPAALAALSSPDERSPSIETTPTETTPAETTPDGPPVRPDARLAAEDVLDAAVVRLDP
;
A
#
# COMPACT_ATOMS: atom_id res chain seq x y z
N MET A 1 7.01 -14.14 -10.24
CA MET A 1 5.76 -13.96 -9.46
C MET A 1 6.08 -14.08 -7.99
N THR A 2 6.40 -12.98 -7.34
CA THR A 2 6.50 -12.89 -5.87
C THR A 2 5.37 -11.97 -5.41
N SER A 3 4.17 -12.53 -5.27
CA SER A 3 3.04 -11.82 -4.66
C SER A 3 3.27 -11.78 -3.15
N SER A 4 4.11 -10.85 -2.73
CA SER A 4 4.17 -10.39 -1.34
C SER A 4 3.23 -9.20 -1.21
N ASP A 5 1.94 -9.46 -1.24
CA ASP A 5 0.92 -8.50 -0.81
C ASP A 5 0.12 -9.17 0.31
N VAL A 6 0.84 -9.47 1.40
CA VAL A 6 0.21 -9.80 2.67
C VAL A 6 -0.48 -8.52 3.11
N VAL A 7 -1.80 -8.49 2.98
CA VAL A 7 -2.63 -7.49 3.63
C VAL A 7 -2.33 -7.61 5.11
N ALA A 8 -1.42 -6.77 5.61
CA ALA A 8 -0.88 -6.94 6.96
C ALA A 8 -2.05 -6.92 7.95
N ALA A 9 -2.21 -8.00 8.69
CA ALA A 9 -3.14 -8.05 9.81
C ALA A 9 -2.83 -6.88 10.75
N VAL A 10 -3.85 -6.37 11.44
CA VAL A 10 -3.63 -5.34 12.46
C VAL A 10 -2.61 -5.90 13.46
N PRO A 11 -1.46 -5.21 13.68
CA PRO A 11 -0.41 -5.76 14.51
C PRO A 11 -0.92 -5.94 15.94
N ALA A 12 -0.49 -7.04 16.58
CA ALA A 12 -0.78 -7.28 18.00
C ALA A 12 -0.23 -6.11 18.84
N PRO A 13 -0.89 -5.71 19.94
CA PRO A 13 -0.46 -4.56 20.74
C PRO A 13 1.02 -4.59 21.15
N ARG A 14 1.52 -5.76 21.55
CA ARG A 14 2.93 -5.95 21.95
C ARG A 14 3.93 -5.74 20.81
N ALA A 15 3.54 -5.97 19.56
CA ALA A 15 4.41 -5.69 18.41
C ALA A 15 4.64 -4.18 18.21
N VAL A 16 3.74 -3.34 18.73
CA VAL A 16 3.85 -1.87 18.68
C VAL A 16 4.46 -1.33 19.97
N LEU A 17 4.02 -1.82 21.13
CA LEU A 17 4.36 -1.25 22.45
C LEU A 17 5.46 -2.01 23.20
N GLY A 18 6.00 -3.10 22.64
CA GLY A 18 6.96 -3.97 23.33
C GLY A 18 8.37 -3.40 23.48
N ARG A 19 8.66 -2.24 22.87
CA ARG A 19 9.95 -1.53 22.96
C ARG A 19 9.73 -0.03 23.04
N VAL A 20 10.52 0.66 23.87
CA VAL A 20 10.47 2.13 24.05
C VAL A 20 11.84 2.78 23.73
N PRO A 21 11.87 3.88 22.94
CA PRO A 21 10.75 4.45 22.22
C PRO A 21 10.26 3.48 21.13
N THR A 22 8.99 3.55 20.78
CA THR A 22 8.40 2.60 19.82
C THR A 22 8.85 2.88 18.38
N GLY A 23 9.19 4.14 18.07
CA GLY A 23 9.44 4.62 16.71
C GLY A 23 8.15 4.76 15.87
N GLU A 24 6.98 4.60 16.49
CA GLU A 24 5.68 4.67 15.84
C GLU A 24 5.02 6.03 16.10
N THR A 25 3.95 6.33 15.34
CA THR A 25 3.16 7.55 15.59
C THR A 25 2.30 7.38 16.85
N LEU A 26 2.05 8.48 17.58
CA LEU A 26 1.23 8.45 18.80
C LEU A 26 -0.15 7.81 18.55
N SER A 27 -0.83 8.15 17.45
CA SER A 27 -2.12 7.51 17.12
C SER A 27 -2.02 5.99 16.97
N ARG A 28 -0.88 5.47 16.50
CA ARG A 28 -0.67 4.02 16.37
C ARG A 28 -0.37 3.37 17.73
N GLU A 29 0.41 4.04 18.57
CA GLU A 29 0.66 3.60 19.95
C GLU A 29 -0.64 3.54 20.76
N LEU A 30 -1.45 4.61 20.74
CA LEU A 30 -2.72 4.68 21.46
C LEU A 30 -3.73 3.67 20.94
N ALA A 31 -3.84 3.49 19.63
CA ALA A 31 -4.72 2.46 19.08
C ALA A 31 -4.26 1.03 19.45
N ALA A 32 -2.95 0.80 19.62
CA ALA A 32 -2.44 -0.47 20.13
C ALA A 32 -2.79 -0.66 21.62
N ALA A 33 -2.62 0.38 22.44
CA ALA A 33 -2.99 0.37 23.84
C ALA A 33 -4.50 0.14 24.03
N ALA A 34 -5.35 0.79 23.23
CA ALA A 34 -6.80 0.60 23.25
C ALA A 34 -7.19 -0.86 22.96
N ARG A 35 -6.56 -1.48 21.94
CA ARG A 35 -6.78 -2.90 21.63
C ARG A 35 -6.30 -3.84 22.72
N SER A 36 -5.23 -3.49 23.43
CA SER A 36 -4.74 -4.29 24.56
C SER A 36 -5.77 -4.33 25.69
N LEU A 37 -6.55 -3.25 25.87
CA LEU A 37 -7.70 -3.18 26.77
C LEU A 37 -8.97 -3.85 26.22
N GLY A 38 -8.89 -4.55 25.08
CA GLY A 38 -10.02 -5.21 24.44
C GLY A 38 -10.96 -4.27 23.67
N GLN A 39 -10.62 -2.99 23.51
CA GLN A 39 -11.45 -2.04 22.76
C GLN A 39 -11.43 -2.34 21.25
N ARG A 40 -12.56 -2.08 20.61
CA ARG A 40 -12.77 -2.27 19.17
C ARG A 40 -13.42 -1.03 18.60
N SER A 41 -12.89 -0.54 17.48
CA SER A 41 -13.50 0.54 16.71
C SER A 41 -14.87 0.13 16.18
N SER A 42 -15.77 1.10 16.06
CA SER A 42 -17.08 0.97 15.43
C SER A 42 -17.01 0.39 14.01
N VAL A 43 -15.93 0.62 13.25
CA VAL A 43 -15.76 0.10 11.87
C VAL A 43 -15.10 -1.28 11.80
N ALA A 44 -14.88 -1.97 12.92
CA ALA A 44 -14.21 -3.28 12.95
C ALA A 44 -14.95 -4.36 12.11
N ALA A 45 -16.28 -4.39 12.17
CA ALA A 45 -17.08 -5.32 11.37
C ALA A 45 -16.99 -5.02 9.86
N GLU A 46 -16.98 -3.73 9.50
CA GLU A 46 -16.81 -3.32 8.09
C GLU A 46 -15.41 -3.67 7.58
N LEU A 47 -14.37 -3.48 8.40
CA LEU A 47 -13.01 -3.90 8.05
C LEU A 47 -12.93 -5.39 7.72
N ALA A 48 -13.53 -6.24 8.55
CA ALA A 48 -13.60 -7.67 8.31
C ALA A 48 -14.36 -8.00 7.02
N ALA A 49 -15.50 -7.33 6.77
CA ALA A 49 -16.31 -7.53 5.58
C ALA A 49 -15.59 -7.10 4.29
N VAL A 50 -14.93 -5.94 4.29
CA VAL A 50 -14.16 -5.43 3.14
C VAL A 50 -12.97 -6.35 2.87
N HIS A 51 -12.27 -6.80 3.93
CA HIS A 51 -11.17 -7.74 3.80
C HIS A 51 -11.62 -9.07 3.21
N GLY A 52 -12.67 -9.68 3.76
CA GLY A 52 -13.23 -10.92 3.21
C GLY A 52 -13.71 -10.76 1.77
N THR A 53 -14.32 -9.62 1.43
CA THR A 53 -14.71 -9.33 0.04
C THR A 53 -13.49 -9.24 -0.86
N LEU A 54 -12.41 -8.60 -0.43
CA LEU A 54 -11.17 -8.45 -1.18
C LEU A 54 -10.54 -9.82 -1.52
N GLU A 55 -10.58 -10.77 -0.57
CA GLU A 55 -10.07 -12.13 -0.77
C GLU A 55 -10.87 -12.90 -1.84
N THR A 56 -12.15 -12.59 -2.03
CA THR A 56 -12.96 -13.23 -3.09
C THR A 56 -12.70 -12.68 -4.50
N VAL A 57 -11.99 -11.55 -4.64
CA VAL A 57 -11.78 -10.93 -5.96
C VAL A 57 -10.60 -11.57 -6.70
N GLU A 58 -10.93 -12.51 -7.59
CA GLU A 58 -9.99 -13.10 -8.52
C GLU A 58 -9.77 -12.21 -9.74
N VAL A 59 -8.50 -12.09 -10.15
CA VAL A 59 -8.09 -11.30 -11.31
C VAL A 59 -7.43 -12.22 -12.32
N GLY A 60 -8.11 -12.47 -13.45
CA GLY A 60 -7.56 -13.23 -14.57
C GLY A 60 -6.54 -12.43 -15.39
N ALA A 61 -5.50 -13.12 -15.86
CA ALA A 61 -4.71 -12.65 -16.99
C ALA A 61 -5.41 -13.04 -18.29
N VAL A 62 -5.56 -12.09 -19.22
CA VAL A 62 -6.22 -12.33 -20.52
C VAL A 62 -5.32 -11.81 -21.62
N ASP A 63 -4.97 -12.69 -22.54
CA ASP A 63 -4.21 -12.37 -23.73
C ASP A 63 -5.12 -12.21 -24.96
N LEU A 64 -4.95 -11.10 -25.66
CA LEU A 64 -5.69 -10.76 -26.87
C LEU A 64 -4.87 -10.98 -28.15
N SER A 65 -3.55 -11.19 -28.05
CA SER A 65 -2.66 -11.32 -29.21
C SER A 65 -3.03 -12.54 -30.06
N GLY A 66 -3.07 -13.73 -29.47
CA GLY A 66 -3.40 -14.95 -30.19
C GLY A 66 -4.74 -14.91 -30.95
N PRO A 67 -5.87 -14.48 -30.33
CA PRO A 67 -7.13 -14.32 -31.05
C PRO A 67 -7.10 -13.28 -32.17
N ARG A 68 -6.33 -12.18 -32.02
CA ARG A 68 -6.18 -11.16 -33.07
C ARG A 68 -5.38 -11.68 -34.26
N GLU A 69 -4.28 -12.37 -33.99
CA GLU A 69 -3.42 -12.97 -35.02
C GLU A 69 -4.18 -14.00 -35.84
N ARG A 70 -4.96 -14.87 -35.19
CA ARG A 70 -5.80 -15.85 -35.89
C ARG A 70 -6.84 -15.20 -36.79
N LEU A 71 -7.49 -14.13 -36.31
CA LEU A 71 -8.47 -13.40 -37.13
C LEU A 71 -7.79 -12.76 -38.34
N ALA A 72 -6.64 -12.11 -38.15
CA ALA A 72 -5.90 -11.50 -39.26
C ALA A 72 -5.47 -12.55 -40.29
N ALA A 73 -5.01 -13.72 -39.86
CA ALA A 73 -4.63 -14.82 -40.74
C ALA A 73 -5.84 -15.34 -41.55
N ALA A 74 -6.97 -15.60 -40.89
CA ALA A 74 -8.17 -16.11 -41.55
C ALA A 74 -8.77 -15.09 -42.55
N THR A 75 -8.77 -13.79 -42.20
CA THR A 75 -9.21 -12.73 -43.12
C THR A 75 -8.29 -12.63 -44.34
N GLY A 76 -6.97 -12.66 -44.14
CA GLY A 76 -6.02 -12.60 -45.24
C GLY A 76 -6.12 -13.81 -46.18
N GLU A 77 -6.37 -15.00 -45.65
CA GLU A 77 -6.59 -16.19 -46.48
C GLU A 77 -7.94 -16.16 -47.20
N GLU A 78 -9.01 -15.64 -46.57
CA GLU A 78 -10.30 -15.46 -47.24
C GLU A 78 -10.19 -14.54 -48.46
N GLU A 79 -9.46 -13.42 -48.33
CA GLU A 79 -9.23 -12.48 -49.43
C GLU A 79 -8.50 -13.15 -50.60
N ARG A 80 -7.41 -13.88 -50.33
CA ARG A 80 -6.68 -14.65 -51.36
C ARG A 80 -7.58 -15.67 -52.05
N LEU A 81 -8.42 -16.37 -51.29
CA LEU A 81 -9.35 -17.37 -51.83
C LEU A 81 -10.45 -16.76 -52.70
N LYS A 82 -10.98 -15.60 -52.32
CA LYS A 82 -11.93 -14.84 -53.16
C LYS A 82 -11.32 -14.46 -54.50
N GLU A 83 -10.07 -14.01 -54.51
CA GLU A 83 -9.34 -13.72 -55.74
C GLU A 83 -9.16 -14.99 -56.61
N ARG A 84 -8.75 -16.11 -56.01
CA ARG A 84 -8.64 -17.40 -56.70
C ARG A 84 -9.96 -17.87 -57.33
N VAL A 85 -11.06 -17.77 -56.58
CA VAL A 85 -12.41 -18.10 -57.09
C VAL A 85 -12.81 -17.18 -58.25
N ALA A 86 -12.53 -15.88 -58.15
CA ALA A 86 -12.83 -14.93 -59.21
C ALA A 86 -12.04 -15.24 -60.50
N ALA A 87 -10.74 -15.57 -60.37
CA ALA A 87 -9.91 -16.00 -61.49
C ALA A 87 -10.46 -17.28 -62.15
N ALA A 88 -10.74 -18.33 -61.36
CA ALA A 88 -11.29 -19.59 -61.87
C ALA A 88 -12.66 -19.40 -62.56
N ARG A 89 -13.53 -18.52 -62.03
CA ARG A 89 -14.79 -18.16 -62.73
C ARG A 89 -14.54 -17.48 -64.07
N GLY A 90 -13.53 -16.61 -64.15
CA GLY A 90 -13.10 -15.96 -65.38
C GLY A 90 -12.66 -16.97 -66.44
N ASP A 91 -11.83 -17.95 -66.04
CA ASP A 91 -11.31 -18.98 -66.94
C ASP A 91 -12.42 -19.90 -67.48
N VAL A 92 -13.32 -20.38 -66.61
CA VAL A 92 -14.49 -21.18 -67.01
C VAL A 92 -15.33 -20.41 -68.04
N ARG A 93 -15.55 -19.11 -67.81
CA ARG A 93 -16.32 -18.27 -68.74
C ARG A 93 -15.62 -18.13 -70.09
N ALA A 94 -14.32 -17.84 -70.10
CA ALA A 94 -13.55 -17.68 -71.32
C ALA A 94 -13.55 -18.97 -72.17
N ARG A 95 -13.41 -20.15 -71.54
CA ARG A 95 -13.46 -21.44 -72.26
C ARG A 95 -14.83 -21.71 -72.88
N ARG A 96 -15.91 -21.43 -72.15
CA ARG A 96 -17.28 -21.57 -72.66
C ARG A 96 -17.55 -20.64 -73.85
N GLU A 97 -17.03 -19.41 -73.81
CA GLU A 97 -17.19 -18.43 -74.89
C GLU A 97 -16.55 -18.87 -76.21
N ILE A 98 -15.43 -19.60 -76.15
CA ILE A 98 -14.75 -20.15 -77.35
C ILE A 98 -15.19 -21.58 -77.70
N GLY A 99 -16.18 -22.15 -76.99
CA GLY A 99 -16.65 -23.52 -77.21
C GLY A 99 -15.62 -24.61 -76.85
N ALA A 100 -14.63 -24.29 -76.01
CA ALA A 100 -13.65 -25.25 -75.53
C ALA A 100 -14.18 -26.05 -74.33
N ASP A 101 -13.62 -27.24 -74.12
CA ASP A 101 -13.90 -28.05 -72.93
C ASP A 101 -13.47 -27.30 -71.64
N ALA A 102 -14.42 -27.20 -70.72
CA ALA A 102 -14.31 -26.44 -69.48
C ALA A 102 -14.38 -27.31 -68.22
N ASP A 103 -14.44 -28.64 -68.34
CA ASP A 103 -14.69 -29.53 -67.18
C ASP A 103 -13.58 -29.43 -66.13
N ALA A 104 -12.31 -29.53 -66.53
CA ALA A 104 -11.17 -29.38 -65.61
C ALA A 104 -11.11 -27.98 -64.94
N THR A 105 -11.49 -26.92 -65.66
CA THR A 105 -11.58 -25.56 -65.08
C THR A 105 -12.76 -25.43 -64.12
N LEU A 106 -13.85 -26.17 -64.34
CA LEU A 106 -14.99 -26.22 -63.43
C LEU A 106 -14.62 -26.92 -62.12
N GLU A 107 -13.91 -28.04 -62.18
CA GLU A 107 -13.38 -28.72 -60.98
C GLU A 107 -12.47 -27.80 -60.16
N THR A 108 -11.61 -27.01 -60.82
CA THR A 108 -10.74 -26.02 -60.16
C THR A 108 -11.56 -24.94 -59.44
N LEU A 109 -12.61 -24.44 -60.09
CA LEU A 109 -13.53 -23.48 -59.49
C LEU A 109 -14.25 -24.07 -58.27
N GLU A 110 -14.75 -25.30 -58.37
CA GLU A 110 -15.45 -25.98 -57.28
C GLU A 110 -14.51 -26.20 -56.08
N ALA A 111 -13.27 -26.64 -56.32
CA ALA A 111 -12.26 -26.79 -55.28
C ALA A 111 -11.94 -25.45 -54.58
N ALA A 112 -11.71 -24.38 -55.36
CA ALA A 112 -11.45 -23.05 -54.81
C ALA A 112 -12.65 -22.51 -53.99
N ALA A 113 -13.87 -22.77 -54.45
CA ALA A 113 -15.08 -22.37 -53.74
C ALA A 113 -15.26 -23.15 -52.43
N ALA A 114 -14.93 -24.45 -52.41
CA ALA A 114 -14.96 -25.28 -51.22
C ALA A 114 -13.93 -24.81 -50.17
N GLU A 115 -12.70 -24.52 -50.60
CA GLU A 115 -11.67 -23.94 -49.73
C GLU A 115 -12.11 -22.58 -49.16
N LEU A 116 -12.69 -21.71 -50.00
CA LEU A 116 -13.22 -20.42 -49.55
C LEU A 116 -14.28 -20.59 -48.46
N ALA A 117 -15.22 -21.52 -48.64
CA ALA A 117 -16.26 -21.77 -47.64
C ALA A 117 -15.69 -22.28 -46.30
N ALA A 118 -14.64 -23.11 -46.35
CA ALA A 118 -13.94 -23.56 -45.14
C ALA A 118 -13.27 -22.39 -44.41
N VAL A 119 -12.50 -21.56 -45.10
CA VAL A 119 -11.81 -20.40 -44.50
C VAL A 119 -12.79 -19.35 -44.00
N GLN A 120 -13.94 -19.15 -44.66
CA GLN A 120 -15.00 -18.29 -44.15
C GLN A 120 -15.54 -18.76 -42.80
N THR A 121 -15.67 -20.07 -42.63
CA THR A 121 -16.07 -20.67 -41.35
C THR A 121 -14.99 -20.45 -40.28
N GLU A 122 -13.72 -20.60 -40.65
CA GLU A 122 -12.58 -20.33 -39.75
C GLU A 122 -12.51 -18.86 -39.33
N ARG A 123 -12.74 -17.91 -40.25
CA ARG A 123 -12.79 -16.47 -39.91
C ARG A 123 -13.89 -16.20 -38.91
N LEU A 124 -15.10 -16.71 -39.12
CA LEU A 124 -16.22 -16.54 -38.18
C LEU A 124 -15.88 -17.12 -36.80
N ALA A 125 -15.24 -18.29 -36.74
CA ALA A 125 -14.78 -18.87 -35.48
C ALA A 125 -13.70 -18.00 -34.79
N ALA A 126 -12.76 -17.43 -35.56
CA ALA A 126 -11.73 -16.54 -35.06
C ALA A 126 -12.33 -15.22 -34.52
N GLU A 127 -13.34 -14.66 -35.18
CA GLU A 127 -14.07 -13.47 -34.71
C GLU A 127 -14.76 -13.73 -33.39
N GLN A 128 -15.49 -14.85 -33.28
CA GLN A 128 -16.14 -15.25 -32.03
C GLN A 128 -15.13 -15.45 -30.91
N ALA A 129 -13.98 -16.08 -31.20
CA ALA A 129 -12.91 -16.27 -30.22
C ALA A 129 -12.34 -14.93 -29.73
N LEU A 130 -12.15 -13.96 -30.64
CA LEU A 130 -11.69 -12.62 -30.30
C LEU A 130 -12.74 -11.85 -29.47
N SER A 131 -14.03 -11.94 -29.80
CA SER A 131 -15.10 -11.32 -29.00
C SER A 131 -15.09 -11.84 -27.56
N ARG A 132 -15.09 -13.16 -27.38
CA ARG A 132 -15.02 -13.79 -26.04
C ARG A 132 -13.75 -13.42 -25.29
N ALA A 133 -12.63 -13.26 -25.98
CA ALA A 133 -11.38 -12.81 -25.36
C ALA A 133 -11.48 -11.35 -24.90
N ARG A 134 -12.09 -10.46 -25.68
CA ARG A 134 -12.34 -9.06 -25.30
C ARG A 134 -13.26 -8.95 -24.10
N GLU A 135 -14.36 -9.70 -24.07
CA GLU A 135 -15.29 -9.74 -22.94
C GLU A 135 -14.58 -10.16 -21.64
N ARG A 136 -13.78 -11.24 -21.70
CA ARG A 136 -12.95 -11.67 -20.57
C ARG A 136 -11.93 -10.61 -20.16
N ALA A 137 -11.31 -9.92 -21.09
CA ALA A 137 -10.35 -8.85 -20.79
C ALA A 137 -11.01 -7.67 -20.07
N THR A 138 -12.22 -7.28 -20.48
CA THR A 138 -13.04 -6.27 -19.80
C THR A 138 -13.39 -6.74 -18.39
N ALA A 139 -13.93 -7.94 -18.22
CA ALA A 139 -14.27 -8.49 -16.90
C ALA A 139 -13.05 -8.56 -15.96
N ALA A 140 -11.88 -8.91 -16.49
CA ALA A 140 -10.64 -8.92 -15.74
C ALA A 140 -10.18 -7.50 -15.35
N ARG A 141 -10.40 -6.49 -16.20
CA ARG A 141 -10.15 -5.08 -15.89
C ARG A 141 -11.09 -4.59 -14.79
N ASP A 142 -12.38 -4.88 -14.89
CA ASP A 142 -13.37 -4.47 -13.90
C ASP A 142 -13.09 -5.11 -12.53
N SER A 143 -12.66 -6.38 -12.53
CA SER A 143 -12.23 -7.09 -11.31
C SER A 143 -10.99 -6.44 -10.68
N ARG A 144 -10.00 -6.03 -11.49
CA ARG A 144 -8.83 -5.27 -11.00
C ARG A 144 -9.23 -3.95 -10.39
N GLU A 145 -10.09 -3.20 -11.05
CA GLU A 145 -10.58 -1.91 -10.56
C GLU A 145 -11.36 -2.07 -9.25
N ARG A 146 -12.24 -3.06 -9.18
CA ARG A 146 -12.95 -3.41 -7.94
C ARG A 146 -11.98 -3.75 -6.80
N ARG A 147 -10.95 -4.56 -7.08
CA ARG A 147 -9.93 -4.93 -6.09
C ARG A 147 -9.17 -3.70 -5.58
N LEU A 148 -8.78 -2.79 -6.47
CA LEU A 148 -8.10 -1.54 -6.10
C LEU A 148 -8.97 -0.67 -5.19
N ARG A 149 -10.24 -0.43 -5.57
CA ARG A 149 -11.19 0.34 -4.76
C ARG A 149 -11.40 -0.29 -3.37
N LEU A 150 -11.49 -1.61 -3.29
CA LEU A 150 -11.61 -2.33 -2.01
C LEU A 150 -10.36 -2.18 -1.15
N ARG A 151 -9.16 -2.24 -1.74
CA ARG A 151 -7.89 -2.02 -1.03
C ARG A 151 -7.82 -0.61 -0.46
N ASP A 152 -8.18 0.40 -1.26
CA ASP A 152 -8.17 1.79 -0.82
C ASP A 152 -9.20 2.02 0.29
N ARG A 153 -10.40 1.44 0.17
CA ARG A 153 -11.41 1.46 1.23
C ARG A 153 -10.89 0.80 2.50
N LEU A 154 -10.24 -0.36 2.39
CA LEU A 154 -9.67 -1.07 3.55
C LEU A 154 -8.64 -0.19 4.27
N GLU A 155 -7.73 0.45 3.54
CA GLU A 155 -6.72 1.33 4.12
C GLU A 155 -7.32 2.57 4.77
N ASN A 156 -8.32 3.19 4.14
CA ASN A 156 -9.05 4.30 4.74
C ASN A 156 -9.73 3.88 6.05
N ARG A 157 -10.44 2.75 6.05
CA ARG A 157 -11.10 2.25 7.27
C ARG A 157 -10.12 1.84 8.37
N ARG A 158 -8.91 1.40 8.01
CA ARG A 158 -7.84 1.15 8.98
C ARG A 158 -7.34 2.43 9.62
N ARG A 159 -7.26 3.52 8.85
CA ARG A 159 -6.94 4.86 9.39
C ARG A 159 -8.05 5.35 10.31
N ASP A 160 -9.30 5.24 9.89
CA ASP A 160 -10.47 5.63 10.69
C ASP A 160 -10.50 4.86 12.02
N ALA A 161 -10.36 3.53 11.97
CA ALA A 161 -10.33 2.69 13.17
C ALA A 161 -9.18 3.04 14.12
N ARG A 162 -8.03 3.45 13.58
CA ARG A 162 -6.88 3.88 14.39
C ARG A 162 -7.16 5.24 15.03
N ALA A 163 -7.73 6.18 14.29
CA ALA A 163 -8.08 7.50 14.79
C ALA A 163 -9.11 7.39 15.93
N GLU A 164 -10.20 6.66 15.71
CA GLU A 164 -11.26 6.44 16.71
C GLU A 164 -10.71 5.86 18.02
N LEU A 165 -9.93 4.76 17.94
CA LEU A 165 -9.33 4.15 19.13
C LEU A 165 -8.33 5.05 19.82
N ALA A 166 -7.55 5.82 19.05
CA ALA A 166 -6.59 6.76 19.63
C ALA A 166 -7.30 7.91 20.35
N GLU A 167 -8.35 8.46 19.75
CA GLU A 167 -9.17 9.53 20.32
C GLU A 167 -9.88 9.07 21.60
N GLU A 168 -10.46 7.86 21.60
CA GLU A 168 -11.13 7.29 22.77
C GLU A 168 -10.18 7.13 23.97
N LEU A 169 -8.94 6.69 23.72
CA LEU A 169 -7.94 6.48 24.79
C LEU A 169 -7.20 7.78 25.18
N TYR A 170 -7.28 8.82 24.35
CA TYR A 170 -6.47 10.02 24.49
C TYR A 170 -6.60 10.74 25.85
N PRO A 171 -7.80 10.87 26.46
CA PRO A 171 -7.91 11.47 27.80
C PRO A 171 -7.13 10.70 28.88
N ARG A 172 -7.10 9.37 28.79
CA ARG A 172 -6.34 8.51 29.72
C ARG A 172 -4.84 8.68 29.51
N PHE A 173 -4.40 8.78 28.25
CA PHE A 173 -3.02 9.10 27.90
C PHE A 173 -2.59 10.46 28.48
N ARG A 174 -3.40 11.51 28.31
CA ARG A 174 -3.11 12.85 28.85
C ARG A 174 -2.91 12.83 30.37
N ALA A 175 -3.75 12.09 31.10
CA ALA A 175 -3.58 11.93 32.55
C ALA A 175 -2.28 11.19 32.90
N ALA A 176 -1.91 10.16 32.12
CA ALA A 176 -0.71 9.37 32.33
C ALA A 176 0.60 10.13 32.09
N LEU A 177 0.60 11.21 31.30
CA LEU A 177 1.79 12.03 31.07
C LEU A 177 2.41 12.56 32.38
N SER A 178 1.59 12.92 33.36
CA SER A 178 2.07 13.40 34.67
C SER A 178 2.86 12.36 35.48
N ALA A 179 2.72 11.08 35.13
CA ALA A 179 3.33 9.96 35.85
C ALA A 179 4.55 9.37 35.12
N VAL A 180 4.96 9.94 33.99
CA VAL A 180 6.11 9.46 33.22
C VAL A 180 7.21 10.52 33.15
N PRO A 181 8.49 10.11 33.18
CA PRO A 181 9.61 11.03 33.04
C PRO A 181 9.54 11.83 31.75
N GLY A 182 9.75 13.15 31.84
CA GLY A 182 9.65 14.07 30.71
C GLY A 182 8.24 14.28 30.16
N GLY A 183 7.21 13.78 30.83
CA GLY A 183 5.82 14.01 30.45
C GLY A 183 5.21 15.22 31.15
N ASP A 184 4.61 16.12 30.36
CA ASP A 184 3.80 17.24 30.86
C ASP A 184 2.39 17.16 30.24
N PRO A 185 1.31 17.09 31.04
CA PRO A 185 -0.07 17.15 30.53
C PRO A 185 -0.41 18.41 29.72
N HIS A 186 0.36 19.49 29.81
CA HIS A 186 0.21 20.69 28.98
C HIS A 186 0.68 20.46 27.53
N ASP A 187 1.67 19.58 27.32
CA ASP A 187 2.15 19.21 25.99
C ASP A 187 1.18 18.30 25.22
N ALA A 188 0.13 17.81 25.91
CA ALA A 188 -0.89 16.98 25.30
C ALA A 188 -1.55 17.69 24.11
N GLY A 189 -2.09 18.89 24.34
CA GLY A 189 -3.11 19.47 23.47
C GLY A 189 -4.46 18.76 23.61
N ASP A 190 -5.35 19.01 22.66
CA ASP A 190 -6.75 18.55 22.70
C ASP A 190 -7.00 17.24 21.91
N ALA A 191 -6.03 16.80 21.11
CA ALA A 191 -6.15 15.60 20.28
C ALA A 191 -4.79 14.94 20.05
N PRO A 192 -4.73 13.65 19.66
CA PRO A 192 -3.46 12.95 19.40
C PRO A 192 -2.53 13.67 18.41
N SER A 193 -3.07 14.36 17.40
CA SER A 193 -2.27 15.11 16.41
C SER A 193 -1.72 16.44 16.94
N ALA A 194 -2.20 16.92 18.08
CA ALA A 194 -1.78 18.18 18.70
C ALA A 194 -0.65 17.98 19.73
N TYR A 195 -0.25 16.73 20.01
CA TYR A 195 0.82 16.43 20.96
C TYR A 195 2.14 17.04 20.50
N SER A 196 2.72 17.89 21.34
CA SER A 196 3.99 18.59 21.08
C SER A 196 5.13 18.17 22.00
N GLY A 197 4.89 17.22 22.90
CA GLY A 197 5.87 16.78 23.89
C GLY A 197 6.90 15.76 23.35
N PRO A 198 7.82 15.31 24.22
CA PRO A 198 8.86 14.36 23.83
C PRO A 198 8.30 12.98 23.43
N SER A 199 8.77 12.42 22.31
CA SER A 199 8.33 11.09 21.83
C SER A 199 8.56 9.96 22.84
N LEU A 200 9.63 10.03 23.63
CA LEU A 200 9.90 9.07 24.70
C LEU A 200 8.81 9.10 25.79
N ALA A 201 8.39 10.30 26.21
CA ALA A 201 7.33 10.46 27.19
C ALA A 201 5.99 9.97 26.65
N ALA A 202 5.69 10.24 25.37
CA ALA A 202 4.53 9.67 24.68
C ALA A 202 4.53 8.14 24.69
N SER A 203 5.63 7.50 24.27
CA SER A 203 5.74 6.03 24.27
C SER A 203 5.58 5.44 25.68
N LEU A 204 6.18 6.05 26.71
CA LEU A 204 6.04 5.61 28.10
C LEU A 204 4.61 5.75 28.62
N ALA A 205 3.96 6.88 28.34
CA ALA A 205 2.57 7.10 28.73
C ALA A 205 1.62 6.14 28.00
N ALA A 206 1.84 5.87 26.71
CA ALA A 206 1.08 4.89 25.94
C ALA A 206 1.23 3.47 26.50
N VAL A 207 2.45 3.06 26.87
CA VAL A 207 2.70 1.78 27.56
C VAL A 207 2.01 1.73 28.91
N ARG A 208 2.05 2.80 29.70
CA ARG A 208 1.42 2.87 31.03
C ARG A 208 -0.10 2.70 30.99
N VAL A 209 -0.75 3.17 29.94
CA VAL A 209 -2.22 3.06 29.80
C VAL A 209 -2.66 1.76 29.13
N ALA A 210 -1.72 0.97 28.58
CA ALA A 210 -1.96 -0.31 27.95
C ALA A 210 -2.03 -1.45 28.97
N ASP A 211 -2.68 -2.54 28.58
CA ASP A 211 -2.70 -3.81 29.30
C ASP A 211 -1.80 -4.81 28.55
N LEU A 212 -0.52 -4.84 28.90
CA LEU A 212 0.50 -5.63 28.20
C LEU A 212 0.91 -6.85 29.02
N ASP A 213 0.74 -8.03 28.42
CA ASP A 213 1.30 -9.27 28.97
C ASP A 213 2.82 -9.32 28.73
N GLY A 214 3.57 -9.04 29.80
CA GLY A 214 5.02 -9.24 29.87
C GLY A 214 5.87 -7.97 29.78
N PRO A 215 7.20 -8.11 29.87
CA PRO A 215 8.11 -6.97 29.98
C PRO A 215 8.20 -6.17 28.68
N VAL A 216 8.39 -4.85 28.83
CA VAL A 216 8.67 -3.89 27.76
C VAL A 216 10.17 -3.57 27.76
N ALA A 217 10.81 -3.67 26.60
CA ALA A 217 12.24 -3.40 26.48
C ALA A 217 12.50 -1.89 26.35
N LEU A 218 13.42 -1.35 27.13
CA LEU A 218 13.92 0.01 26.92
C LEU A 218 15.13 -0.04 25.97
N SER A 219 15.19 0.88 25.01
CA SER A 219 16.41 1.09 24.24
C SER A 219 17.50 1.67 25.14
N PRO A 220 18.80 1.42 24.86
CA PRO A 220 19.90 2.03 25.63
C PRO A 220 19.82 3.57 25.69
N ALA A 221 19.41 4.20 24.59
CA ALA A 221 19.21 5.65 24.53
C ALA A 221 18.06 6.13 25.44
N ALA A 222 16.94 5.38 25.49
CA ALA A 222 15.86 5.67 26.44
C ALA A 222 16.33 5.49 27.89
N LEU A 223 17.07 4.43 28.17
CA LEU A 223 17.60 4.17 29.51
C LEU A 223 18.54 5.29 29.97
N ALA A 224 19.42 5.76 29.08
CA ALA A 224 20.30 6.89 29.36
C ALA A 224 19.51 8.17 29.63
N ALA A 225 18.50 8.48 28.80
CA ALA A 225 17.64 9.64 28.99
C ALA A 225 16.87 9.63 30.33
N LEU A 226 16.49 8.44 30.80
CA LEU A 226 15.83 8.25 32.11
C LEU A 226 16.79 8.30 33.30
N SER A 227 18.07 8.03 33.06
CA SER A 227 19.11 7.97 34.11
C SER A 227 19.81 9.31 34.31
N SER A 228 19.63 10.26 33.38
CA SER A 228 20.12 11.63 33.54
C SER A 228 19.28 12.34 34.62
N PRO A 229 19.89 12.82 35.72
CA PRO A 229 19.15 13.60 36.71
C PRO A 229 18.61 14.89 36.07
N ASP A 230 17.34 15.17 36.29
CA ASP A 230 16.67 16.40 35.88
C ASP A 230 17.41 17.59 36.54
N GLU A 231 18.24 18.30 35.77
CA GLU A 231 18.86 19.57 36.18
C GLU A 231 17.78 20.66 36.25
N ARG A 232 16.82 20.51 37.17
CA ARG A 232 15.93 21.59 37.61
C ARG A 232 16.15 21.84 39.09
N SER A 233 17.36 22.27 39.41
CA SER A 233 17.59 23.05 40.63
C SER A 233 16.95 24.42 40.45
N PRO A 234 16.09 24.89 41.36
CA PRO A 234 15.63 26.28 41.33
C PRO A 234 16.80 27.15 41.77
N SER A 235 17.37 27.92 40.83
CA SER A 235 18.29 29.00 41.16
C SER A 235 17.54 30.05 41.97
N ILE A 236 17.66 29.96 43.31
CA ILE A 236 17.50 31.12 44.17
C ILE A 236 18.77 31.93 43.97
N GLU A 237 18.73 32.90 43.06
CA GLU A 237 19.75 33.94 42.99
C GLU A 237 19.10 35.30 43.23
N THR A 238 19.35 35.76 44.46
CA THR A 238 19.24 37.12 44.96
C THR A 238 19.76 38.17 43.98
N THR A 239 19.00 39.25 43.84
CA THR A 239 19.43 40.52 43.25
C THR A 239 20.72 41.04 43.88
N PRO A 240 21.56 41.74 43.10
CA PRO A 240 21.74 43.16 43.39
C PRO A 240 21.82 44.08 42.14
N THR A 241 21.18 45.22 42.34
CA THR A 241 21.36 46.61 41.86
C THR A 241 22.46 46.98 40.83
N GLU A 242 21.99 47.69 39.79
CA GLU A 242 22.59 48.73 38.92
C GLU A 242 24.12 48.91 38.80
N THR A 243 24.61 49.06 37.56
CA THR A 243 25.02 50.36 36.96
C THR A 243 25.80 50.16 35.64
N THR A 244 25.26 50.71 34.54
CA THR A 244 25.87 50.99 33.20
C THR A 244 26.91 52.14 33.35
N PRO A 245 27.96 52.36 32.50
CA PRO A 245 27.87 52.29 31.03
C PRO A 245 29.12 52.01 30.16
N ALA A 246 28.81 51.91 28.85
CA ALA A 246 29.54 52.37 27.65
C ALA A 246 30.62 51.50 26.97
N GLU A 247 30.24 51.08 25.75
CA GLU A 247 30.96 51.10 24.44
C GLU A 247 32.41 50.61 24.31
N THR A 248 32.64 49.67 23.39
CA THR A 248 33.29 49.89 22.08
C THR A 248 33.64 48.56 21.38
N THR A 249 33.01 48.32 20.21
CA THR A 249 33.34 47.36 19.12
C THR A 249 34.73 47.72 18.52
N PRO A 250 35.56 46.85 17.84
CA PRO A 250 35.06 45.98 16.77
C PRO A 250 35.85 44.72 16.34
N ASP A 251 35.18 43.99 15.43
CA ASP A 251 35.68 43.28 14.23
C ASP A 251 36.40 41.92 14.34
N GLY A 252 36.02 41.00 13.42
CA GLY A 252 36.70 39.72 13.16
C GLY A 252 35.76 38.54 12.81
N PRO A 253 35.71 38.05 11.55
CA PRO A 253 34.80 36.99 11.11
C PRO A 253 35.54 35.61 11.00
N PRO A 254 34.99 34.57 10.33
CA PRO A 254 34.34 33.41 10.94
C PRO A 254 35.08 32.07 10.67
N VAL A 255 34.87 31.04 11.50
CA VAL A 255 35.34 29.67 11.17
C VAL A 255 34.30 28.62 11.58
N ARG A 256 33.74 27.94 10.57
CA ARG A 256 33.08 26.64 10.69
C ARG A 256 34.15 25.54 10.78
N PRO A 257 33.82 24.40 11.40
CA PRO A 257 34.03 23.16 10.67
C PRO A 257 32.83 22.21 10.72
N ASP A 258 32.48 21.71 9.53
CA ASP A 258 31.80 20.44 9.32
C ASP A 258 32.75 19.27 9.62
N ALA A 259 32.25 18.20 10.27
CA ALA A 259 32.62 16.79 10.10
C ALA A 259 31.80 15.97 11.12
N ARG A 260 30.71 15.27 10.77
CA ARG A 260 30.64 13.91 10.18
C ARG A 260 31.76 12.94 10.59
N LEU A 261 31.35 11.89 11.32
CA LEU A 261 31.69 10.44 11.26
C LEU A 261 31.51 9.85 12.67
N ALA A 262 30.48 9.04 12.97
CA ALA A 262 30.27 7.63 12.62
C ALA A 262 31.23 6.65 13.34
N ALA A 263 30.70 5.93 14.33
CA ALA A 263 31.05 4.57 14.80
C ALA A 263 30.04 4.25 15.94
N GLU A 264 29.03 3.37 15.76
CA GLU A 264 29.11 1.92 15.98
C GLU A 264 30.03 1.57 17.17
N ASP A 265 29.51 1.09 18.30
CA ASP A 265 29.27 -0.34 18.53
C ASP A 265 28.77 -0.68 19.96
N VAL A 266 28.18 -1.87 20.06
CA VAL A 266 27.95 -2.73 21.25
C VAL A 266 26.80 -2.45 22.24
N LEU A 267 25.72 -3.19 21.97
CA LEU A 267 24.74 -3.85 22.84
C LEU A 267 25.06 -3.98 24.35
N ASP A 268 24.18 -3.44 25.18
CA ASP A 268 23.65 -4.18 26.34
C ASP A 268 22.22 -3.73 26.64
N ALA A 269 21.26 -4.67 26.65
CA ALA A 269 19.84 -4.39 26.84
C ALA A 269 19.44 -4.71 28.28
N ALA A 270 19.35 -3.69 29.13
CA ALA A 270 18.86 -3.85 30.49
C ALA A 270 17.32 -3.98 30.49
N VAL A 271 16.83 -5.15 30.94
CA VAL A 271 15.41 -5.38 31.25
C VAL A 271 15.13 -4.84 32.65
N VAL A 272 14.37 -3.75 32.74
CA VAL A 272 13.91 -3.21 34.03
C VAL A 272 12.47 -3.65 34.27
N ARG A 273 12.23 -4.39 35.36
CA ARG A 273 10.89 -4.66 35.90
C ARG A 273 10.43 -3.43 36.66
N LEU A 274 9.30 -2.85 36.25
CA LEU A 274 8.57 -1.89 37.05
C LEU A 274 7.50 -2.68 37.83
N ASP A 275 7.70 -2.78 39.14
CA ASP A 275 6.70 -3.32 40.09
C ASP A 275 5.67 -2.23 40.44
N PRO A 276 4.46 -2.64 40.89
CA PRO A 276 3.19 -1.89 40.78
C PRO A 276 3.07 -0.61 41.60
#